data_AF-A0A938FQS1-F1
#
_entry.id   AF-A0A938FQS1-F1
#
_cell.length_a   1.000
_cell.length_b   1.000
_cell.length_c   1.000
_cell.angle_alpha   90.00
_cell.angle_beta   90.00
_cell.angle_gamma   90.00
#
_symmetry.space_group_name_H-M   'P 1'
#
loop_
_entity.id
_entity.type
_entity.pdbx_description
1 polymer ?
#
loop_
_entity_poly.entity_id
_entity_poly.type
_entity_poly.pdbx_seq_one_letter_code
_entity_poly.pdbx_strand_id
1 'polypeptide(L)'
;MVLKQINRKLTNSYPIFVSILLAFSMTVFALPSSWAVPPKPGAICSKVGKVETVKALRYTCIKVGKRTIWDKGVRISKKSTPIVATNTSTPTPTPTPTPTPSQEPVVVPVPVPQPVLPIPVAPVKVASTVPQIGKAGGYVYRYVGGKQERQHDDGEWYSSDGRSESAFDPIRVAAFKSINSLTPDESHQKISFTYVIRDSYPTAISNTIRFQVEKVAKVFSNSLDQNLPITVYMVTEQDRTYINNELPNLIPGFSPQSMSILDDYVSLPRFYSRGGTGGGQAGYIDAQGRGFYLANTSSLAELDTYWPEVPPHEMAHVFQFFFARGSSGGNGEGNPDSKWHGHLIEGSANTVGMALGFETLGWYHDEMDKLLKRTIRNQSFTMNTEADAVTLINEIQKRDTELRNEFSYAAGQIVWEYFIGKYGIEKFIELLKNVPRTDNFNLNLQATIGQSRETFYQEAGAYLFATWKRLSP
;
A
#
# COMPACT_ATOMS: atom_id res chain seq x y z
N MET A 1 51.48 49.10 13.14
CA MET A 1 50.43 49.99 13.68
C MET A 1 49.10 49.29 13.41
N VAL A 2 48.35 48.64 14.32
CA VAL A 2 48.29 48.38 15.78
C VAL A 2 47.36 47.14 15.90
N LEU A 3 47.76 45.92 16.27
CA LEU A 3 47.95 45.26 17.58
C LEU A 3 46.79 45.32 18.63
N LYS A 4 46.27 44.11 18.94
CA LYS A 4 45.87 43.52 20.25
C LYS A 4 44.55 43.88 20.97
N GLN A 5 43.76 42.81 21.17
CA GLN A 5 43.12 42.27 22.40
C GLN A 5 43.19 43.09 23.71
N ILE A 6 42.07 43.09 24.48
CA ILE A 6 41.89 42.92 25.95
C ILE A 6 40.36 43.05 26.21
N ASN A 7 39.56 42.07 26.67
CA ASN A 7 39.45 41.29 27.93
C ASN A 7 38.73 42.01 29.12
N ARG A 8 37.68 41.34 29.64
CA ARG A 8 37.06 41.39 31.00
C ARG A 8 36.24 42.60 31.50
N LYS A 9 34.98 42.34 31.89
CA LYS A 9 34.41 42.31 33.29
C LYS A 9 32.87 42.44 33.20
N LEU A 10 32.09 41.44 33.60
CA LEU A 10 31.58 41.16 34.96
C LEU A 10 30.69 42.27 35.57
N THR A 11 29.50 41.78 35.97
CA THR A 11 28.60 42.24 37.04
C THR A 11 27.85 43.56 36.86
N ASN A 12 26.53 43.47 36.77
CA ASN A 12 25.67 44.38 37.52
C ASN A 12 24.57 43.59 38.24
N SER A 13 24.67 43.65 39.56
CA SER A 13 23.74 43.20 40.58
C SER A 13 22.55 44.16 40.68
N TYR A 14 21.37 43.69 41.12
CA TYR A 14 20.38 44.38 41.97
C TYR A 14 19.17 43.44 42.21
N PRO A 15 18.39 43.60 43.30
CA PRO A 15 18.64 42.91 44.56
C PRO A 15 17.55 41.92 44.99
N ILE A 16 17.90 41.21 46.05
CA ILE A 16 17.10 40.38 46.94
C ILE A 16 15.85 41.15 47.46
N PHE A 17 14.67 40.57 47.26
CA PHE A 17 13.57 40.64 48.22
C PHE A 17 13.19 39.21 48.63
N VAL A 18 13.60 38.85 49.85
CA VAL A 18 13.13 37.69 50.60
C VAL A 18 11.91 38.13 51.40
N SER A 19 10.81 37.39 51.30
CA SER A 19 9.83 37.09 52.37
C SER A 19 8.74 36.20 51.75
N ILE A 20 8.77 34.87 51.91
CA ILE A 20 8.39 34.05 53.07
C ILE A 20 6.93 33.56 52.98
N LEU A 21 6.84 32.22 52.89
CA LEU A 21 5.77 31.28 53.29
C LEU A 21 4.41 31.27 52.57
N LEU A 22 4.14 30.18 51.83
CA LEU A 22 3.31 29.07 52.35
C LEU A 22 3.50 27.82 51.49
N ALA A 23 3.76 26.69 52.15
CA ALA A 23 3.84 25.37 51.54
C ALA A 23 2.50 24.97 50.91
N PHE A 24 2.50 24.58 49.62
CA PHE A 24 1.42 23.76 49.07
C PHE A 24 1.97 22.44 48.58
N SER A 25 1.58 21.42 49.35
CA SER A 25 1.84 20.01 49.20
C SER A 25 1.59 19.50 47.78
N MET A 26 2.54 18.72 47.31
CA MET A 26 2.36 17.68 46.31
C MET A 26 1.21 16.76 46.76
N THR A 27 0.06 16.83 46.10
CA THR A 27 -0.96 15.76 46.14
C THR A 27 -1.65 15.73 44.79
N VAL A 28 -1.03 15.01 43.86
CA VAL A 28 -1.73 14.47 42.69
C VAL A 28 -2.75 13.47 43.23
N PHE A 29 -4.03 13.83 43.20
CA PHE A 29 -5.10 12.84 43.30
C PHE A 29 -4.98 11.93 42.08
N ALA A 30 -4.33 10.79 42.25
CA ALA A 30 -4.54 9.66 41.37
C ALA A 30 -6.00 9.26 41.51
N LEU A 31 -6.82 9.60 40.51
CA LEU A 31 -8.10 8.94 40.33
C LEU A 31 -7.81 7.43 40.24
N PRO A 32 -8.54 6.57 40.97
CA PRO A 32 -8.40 5.15 40.78
C PRO A 32 -8.69 4.85 39.31
N SER A 33 -7.70 4.31 38.61
CA SER A 33 -7.91 3.60 37.38
C SER A 33 -9.10 2.67 37.59
N SER A 34 -10.08 2.74 36.72
CA SER A 34 -11.16 1.76 36.69
C SER A 34 -10.48 0.40 36.54
N TRP A 35 -10.43 -0.36 37.63
CA TRP A 35 -9.96 -1.72 37.64
C TRP A 35 -10.82 -2.45 36.61
N ALA A 36 -10.22 -2.76 35.45
CA ALA A 36 -10.88 -3.59 34.46
C ALA A 36 -11.19 -4.92 35.16
N VAL A 37 -12.48 -5.17 35.39
CA VAL A 37 -12.93 -6.41 36.02
C VAL A 37 -12.47 -7.54 35.11
N PRO A 38 -11.60 -8.45 35.58
CA PRO A 38 -11.05 -9.49 34.73
C PRO A 38 -12.19 -10.37 34.16
N PRO A 39 -12.06 -10.85 32.92
CA PRO A 39 -13.09 -11.63 32.24
C PRO A 39 -13.45 -12.87 33.06
N LYS A 40 -14.74 -13.01 33.34
CA LYS A 40 -15.33 -14.20 33.98
C LYS A 40 -16.29 -14.84 32.99
N PRO A 41 -16.22 -16.16 32.72
CA PRO A 41 -17.15 -16.85 31.82
C PRO A 41 -18.61 -16.48 32.10
N GLY A 42 -19.32 -16.06 31.06
CA GLY A 42 -20.73 -15.67 31.15
C GLY A 42 -21.01 -14.25 31.66
N ALA A 43 -20.01 -13.50 32.13
CA ALA A 43 -20.20 -12.10 32.53
C ALA A 43 -20.34 -11.18 31.30
N ILE A 44 -21.08 -10.07 31.47
CA ILE A 44 -21.33 -9.11 30.40
C ILE A 44 -20.02 -8.43 29.98
N CYS A 45 -19.82 -8.31 28.68
CA CYS A 45 -18.68 -7.61 28.09
C CYS A 45 -19.17 -6.50 27.15
N SER A 46 -18.41 -5.40 27.07
CA SER A 46 -18.86 -4.15 26.44
C SER A 46 -18.83 -4.15 24.91
N LYS A 47 -18.05 -5.03 24.27
CA LYS A 47 -17.88 -5.06 22.81
C LYS A 47 -17.57 -6.46 22.30
N VAL A 48 -18.42 -6.98 21.41
CA VAL A 48 -18.21 -8.28 20.74
C VAL A 48 -16.87 -8.30 20.03
N GLY A 49 -16.14 -9.41 20.14
CA GLY A 49 -14.82 -9.57 19.56
C GLY A 49 -13.67 -9.03 20.43
N LYS A 50 -13.95 -8.36 21.56
CA LYS A 50 -12.89 -8.02 22.53
C LYS A 50 -12.26 -9.31 23.07
N VAL A 51 -10.93 -9.37 23.08
CA VAL A 51 -10.16 -10.50 23.58
C VAL A 51 -9.35 -10.06 24.79
N GLU A 52 -9.38 -10.85 25.86
CA GLU A 52 -8.56 -10.63 27.05
C GLU A 52 -7.91 -11.94 27.50
N THR A 53 -6.64 -11.88 27.93
CA THR A 53 -5.91 -13.07 28.38
C THR A 53 -5.66 -12.98 29.87
N VAL A 54 -6.16 -13.97 30.62
CA VAL A 54 -5.96 -14.07 32.08
C VAL A 54 -5.51 -15.48 32.42
N LYS A 55 -4.39 -15.61 33.14
CA LYS A 55 -3.86 -16.90 33.64
C LYS A 55 -3.80 -17.99 32.55
N ALA A 56 -3.22 -17.66 31.40
CA ALA A 56 -3.04 -18.53 30.22
C ALA A 56 -4.32 -18.98 29.49
N LEU A 57 -5.47 -18.37 29.80
CA LEU A 57 -6.72 -18.52 29.06
C LEU A 57 -7.01 -17.24 28.27
N ARG A 58 -7.29 -17.38 26.98
CA ARG A 58 -7.78 -16.32 26.09
C ARG A 58 -9.31 -16.32 26.11
N TYR A 59 -9.90 -15.27 26.64
CA TYR A 59 -11.35 -15.05 26.65
C TYR A 59 -11.76 -14.16 25.48
N THR A 60 -12.90 -14.48 24.85
CA THR A 60 -13.49 -13.66 23.78
C THR A 60 -14.89 -13.21 24.16
N CYS A 61 -15.19 -11.92 23.97
CA CYS A 61 -16.54 -11.40 24.12
C CYS A 61 -17.41 -11.84 22.93
N ILE A 62 -18.39 -12.71 23.17
CA ILE A 62 -19.27 -13.30 22.16
C ILE A 62 -20.72 -12.83 22.33
N LYS A 63 -21.50 -12.84 21.24
CA LYS A 63 -22.94 -12.56 21.29
C LYS A 63 -23.70 -13.86 21.54
N VAL A 64 -24.52 -13.89 22.59
CA VAL A 64 -25.41 -15.00 22.90
C VAL A 64 -26.83 -14.46 23.04
N GLY A 65 -27.67 -14.75 22.06
CA GLY A 65 -29.00 -14.15 21.92
C GLY A 65 -28.92 -12.62 21.80
N LYS A 66 -29.56 -11.90 22.75
CA LYS A 66 -29.57 -10.43 22.81
C LYS A 66 -28.46 -9.82 23.68
N ARG A 67 -27.63 -10.63 24.34
CA ARG A 67 -26.58 -10.15 25.27
C ARG A 67 -25.17 -10.44 24.72
N THR A 68 -24.19 -9.70 25.22
CA THR A 68 -22.75 -9.90 24.93
C THR A 68 -22.06 -10.37 26.20
N ILE A 69 -21.44 -11.55 26.15
CA ILE A 69 -20.83 -12.20 27.32
C ILE A 69 -19.43 -12.76 27.00
N TRP A 70 -18.58 -12.92 28.01
CA TRP A 70 -17.30 -13.62 27.87
C TRP A 70 -17.52 -15.12 27.66
N ASP A 71 -16.78 -15.71 26.70
CA ASP A 71 -16.72 -17.17 26.50
C ASP A 71 -16.03 -17.89 27.68
N LYS A 72 -15.90 -19.22 27.59
CA LYS A 72 -15.29 -20.03 28.67
C LYS A 72 -13.76 -19.87 28.79
N GLY A 73 -13.11 -19.12 27.91
CA GLY A 73 -11.66 -19.03 27.82
C GLY A 73 -11.03 -20.25 27.15
N VAL A 74 -10.06 -20.03 26.26
CA VAL A 74 -9.31 -21.08 25.56
C VAL A 74 -7.85 -21.09 26.03
N ARG A 75 -7.31 -22.27 26.37
CA ARG A 75 -5.91 -22.38 26.81
C ARG A 75 -4.94 -22.00 25.69
N ILE A 76 -4.00 -21.11 26.01
CA ILE A 76 -2.90 -20.76 25.11
C ILE A 76 -1.74 -21.72 25.42
N SER A 77 -1.53 -22.73 24.57
CA SER A 77 -0.38 -23.65 24.71
C SER A 77 0.92 -22.93 24.30
N LYS A 78 1.94 -22.94 25.18
CA LYS A 78 3.31 -22.54 24.82
C LYS A 78 3.92 -23.64 23.92
N LYS A 79 4.30 -23.26 22.70
CA LYS A 79 5.17 -23.95 21.71
C LYS A 79 5.36 -25.47 21.83
N SER A 80 5.04 -26.19 20.74
CA SER A 80 5.96 -27.20 20.19
C SER A 80 5.85 -27.23 18.65
N THR A 81 7.03 -27.32 18.02
CA THR A 81 7.33 -27.82 16.67
C THR A 81 6.31 -28.85 16.15
N PRO A 82 5.98 -28.90 14.84
CA PRO A 82 5.34 -30.08 14.28
C PRO A 82 6.40 -31.19 14.15
N ILE A 83 6.41 -32.10 15.12
CA ILE A 83 6.96 -33.45 14.96
C ILE A 83 5.86 -34.29 14.33
N VAL A 84 6.21 -34.95 13.22
CA VAL A 84 5.48 -36.06 12.62
C VAL A 84 5.22 -37.11 13.70
N ALA A 85 3.95 -37.32 14.05
CA ALA A 85 3.51 -38.41 14.91
C ALA A 85 2.55 -39.29 14.13
N THR A 86 3.13 -40.35 13.56
CA THR A 86 2.48 -41.60 13.19
C THR A 86 1.70 -42.16 14.38
N ASN A 87 0.37 -42.22 14.24
CA ASN A 87 -0.47 -43.10 15.07
C ASN A 87 -1.12 -44.15 14.17
N THR A 88 -0.44 -45.28 14.12
CA THR A 88 -0.95 -46.58 13.73
C THR A 88 -2.02 -47.02 14.72
N SER A 89 -3.27 -47.14 14.27
CA SER A 89 -4.23 -48.08 14.83
C SER A 89 -5.04 -48.67 13.68
N THR A 90 -4.84 -49.96 13.48
CA THR A 90 -5.46 -50.81 12.46
C THR A 90 -6.84 -51.25 12.95
N PRO A 91 -7.89 -51.13 12.13
CA PRO A 91 -8.97 -52.11 12.14
C PRO A 91 -8.97 -52.92 10.83
N THR A 92 -9.09 -54.23 11.02
CA THR A 92 -9.17 -55.33 10.06
C THR A 92 -10.18 -55.10 8.92
N PRO A 93 -9.91 -55.58 7.69
CA PRO A 93 -10.82 -55.43 6.54
C PRO A 93 -12.08 -56.29 6.70
N THR A 94 -13.25 -55.69 6.45
CA THR A 94 -14.53 -56.40 6.27
C THR A 94 -14.89 -56.36 4.78
N PRO A 95 -15.36 -57.48 4.18
CA PRO A 95 -15.42 -57.65 2.73
C PRO A 95 -16.46 -56.79 2.01
N THR A 96 -16.07 -56.42 0.80
CA THR A 96 -16.83 -55.81 -0.29
C THR A 96 -18.19 -56.46 -0.54
N PRO A 97 -19.30 -55.70 -0.57
CA PRO A 97 -20.50 -56.10 -1.30
C PRO A 97 -20.42 -55.65 -2.76
N THR A 98 -20.60 -56.63 -3.63
CA THR A 98 -20.76 -56.59 -5.09
C THR A 98 -21.82 -55.57 -5.55
N PRO A 99 -21.62 -54.84 -6.67
CA PRO A 99 -22.64 -53.97 -7.24
C PRO A 99 -23.83 -54.78 -7.75
N THR A 100 -25.02 -54.43 -7.27
CA THR A 100 -26.32 -54.91 -7.78
C THR A 100 -26.67 -54.13 -9.06
N PRO A 101 -27.19 -54.77 -10.12
CA PRO A 101 -27.49 -54.10 -11.37
C PRO A 101 -28.64 -53.09 -11.22
N SER A 102 -28.40 -51.88 -11.71
CA SER A 102 -29.38 -50.80 -11.79
C SER A 102 -30.49 -51.18 -12.76
N GLN A 103 -31.73 -51.15 -12.29
CA GLN A 103 -32.92 -51.32 -13.11
C GLN A 103 -33.12 -50.12 -14.05
N GLU A 104 -33.64 -50.45 -15.23
CA GLU A 104 -34.01 -49.57 -16.32
C GLU A 104 -35.21 -48.69 -15.93
N PRO A 105 -35.21 -47.37 -16.23
CA PRO A 105 -36.31 -46.49 -15.86
C PRO A 105 -37.54 -46.75 -16.72
N VAL A 106 -38.68 -46.94 -16.04
CA VAL A 106 -40.02 -47.00 -16.62
C VAL A 106 -40.35 -45.66 -17.28
N VAL A 107 -40.65 -45.69 -18.58
CA VAL A 107 -41.12 -44.54 -19.36
C VAL A 107 -42.51 -44.14 -18.89
N VAL A 108 -42.62 -42.97 -18.24
CA VAL A 108 -43.89 -42.28 -18.02
C VAL A 108 -44.11 -41.35 -19.23
N PRO A 109 -45.28 -41.38 -19.89
CA PRO A 109 -45.55 -40.48 -21.01
C PRO A 109 -45.60 -39.03 -20.53
N VAL A 110 -44.70 -38.21 -21.04
CA VAL A 110 -44.67 -36.75 -20.86
C VAL A 110 -45.89 -36.13 -21.57
N PRO A 111 -46.70 -35.29 -20.92
CA PRO A 111 -47.77 -34.58 -21.58
C PRO A 111 -47.20 -33.61 -22.63
N VAL A 112 -47.77 -33.64 -23.83
CA VAL A 112 -47.42 -32.78 -24.96
C VAL A 112 -47.43 -31.30 -24.52
N PRO A 113 -46.33 -30.53 -24.74
CA PRO A 113 -46.32 -29.11 -24.43
C PRO A 113 -47.34 -28.38 -25.32
N GLN A 114 -48.24 -27.62 -24.70
CA GLN A 114 -49.04 -26.63 -25.41
C GLN A 114 -48.12 -25.52 -25.96
N PRO A 115 -48.44 -24.91 -27.12
CA PRO A 115 -47.65 -23.80 -27.66
C PRO A 115 -47.67 -22.62 -26.69
N VAL A 116 -46.54 -22.35 -26.03
CA VAL A 116 -46.34 -21.16 -25.22
C VAL A 116 -46.03 -20.01 -26.17
N LEU A 117 -46.89 -18.98 -26.18
CA LEU A 117 -46.65 -17.73 -26.90
C LEU A 117 -45.27 -17.16 -26.48
N PRO A 118 -44.46 -16.64 -27.41
CA PRO A 118 -43.15 -16.10 -27.06
C PRO A 118 -43.29 -14.91 -26.11
N ILE A 119 -42.81 -15.09 -24.88
CA ILE A 119 -42.59 -13.98 -23.94
C ILE A 119 -41.54 -13.07 -24.58
N PRO A 120 -41.74 -11.74 -24.69
CA PRO A 120 -40.70 -10.84 -25.13
C PRO A 120 -39.52 -10.95 -24.14
N VAL A 121 -38.45 -11.61 -24.57
CA VAL A 121 -37.18 -11.62 -23.84
C VAL A 121 -36.71 -10.18 -23.83
N ALA A 122 -36.75 -9.53 -22.66
CA ALA A 122 -36.15 -8.21 -22.49
C ALA A 122 -34.71 -8.28 -23.03
N PRO A 123 -34.27 -7.32 -23.86
CA PRO A 123 -32.93 -7.37 -24.43
C PRO A 123 -31.93 -7.45 -23.28
N VAL A 124 -31.11 -8.51 -23.28
CA VAL A 124 -30.00 -8.64 -22.34
C VAL A 124 -29.09 -7.44 -22.59
N LYS A 125 -29.08 -6.48 -21.65
CA LYS A 125 -28.18 -5.34 -21.69
C LYS A 125 -26.76 -5.89 -21.68
N VAL A 126 -26.05 -5.75 -22.80
CA VAL A 126 -24.65 -6.17 -22.91
C VAL A 126 -23.84 -5.31 -21.95
N ALA A 127 -23.11 -5.96 -21.04
CA ALA A 127 -22.25 -5.27 -20.07
C ALA A 127 -21.24 -4.38 -20.81
N SER A 128 -21.14 -3.11 -20.40
CA SER A 128 -20.12 -2.22 -20.95
C SER A 128 -18.72 -2.70 -20.56
N THR A 129 -17.74 -2.47 -21.43
CA THR A 129 -16.31 -2.67 -21.15
C THR A 129 -15.56 -1.35 -21.00
N VAL A 130 -16.24 -0.21 -21.15
CA VAL A 130 -15.64 1.12 -21.15
C VAL A 130 -15.69 1.69 -19.72
N PRO A 131 -14.52 1.95 -19.09
CA PRO A 131 -14.50 2.50 -17.74
C PRO A 131 -15.04 3.93 -17.69
N GLN A 132 -15.80 4.25 -16.63
CA GLN A 132 -16.26 5.61 -16.36
C GLN A 132 -15.08 6.52 -16.03
N ILE A 133 -15.08 7.74 -16.60
CA ILE A 133 -14.16 8.81 -16.21
C ILE A 133 -14.83 9.68 -15.15
N GLY A 134 -14.19 9.79 -13.99
CA GLY A 134 -14.64 10.62 -12.88
C GLY A 134 -14.37 12.11 -13.07
N LYS A 135 -14.85 12.92 -12.13
CA LYS A 135 -14.77 14.40 -12.18
C LYS A 135 -13.34 14.94 -12.30
N ALA A 136 -12.36 14.18 -11.81
CA ALA A 136 -10.94 14.55 -11.85
C ALA A 136 -10.15 13.83 -12.95
N GLY A 137 -10.82 13.17 -13.90
CA GLY A 137 -10.19 12.50 -15.05
C GLY A 137 -9.70 11.06 -14.78
N GLY A 138 -9.74 10.60 -13.52
CA GLY A 138 -9.43 9.22 -13.10
C GLY A 138 -10.53 8.23 -13.51
N TYR A 139 -10.21 6.92 -13.46
CA TYR A 139 -11.28 5.91 -13.46
C TYR A 139 -11.91 5.86 -12.07
N VAL A 140 -13.19 5.51 -11.99
CA VAL A 140 -13.94 5.55 -10.74
C VAL A 140 -13.97 4.16 -10.09
N TYR A 141 -13.51 4.09 -8.84
CA TYR A 141 -13.47 2.86 -8.05
C TYR A 141 -14.16 3.03 -6.71
N ARG A 142 -14.57 1.91 -6.12
CA ARG A 142 -15.00 1.84 -4.73
C ARG A 142 -14.64 0.49 -4.12
N TYR A 143 -14.80 0.39 -2.81
CA TYR A 143 -14.70 -0.88 -2.08
C TYR A 143 -16.05 -1.21 -1.43
N VAL A 144 -16.60 -2.38 -1.78
CA VAL A 144 -17.85 -2.89 -1.20
C VAL A 144 -17.59 -4.29 -0.64
N GLY A 145 -17.80 -4.46 0.67
CA GLY A 145 -17.55 -5.75 1.33
C GLY A 145 -16.10 -6.25 1.22
N GLY A 146 -15.13 -5.33 1.11
CA GLY A 146 -13.72 -5.67 0.94
C GLY A 146 -13.31 -6.08 -0.48
N LYS A 147 -14.23 -6.01 -1.46
CA LYS A 147 -13.92 -6.20 -2.88
C LYS A 147 -13.89 -4.86 -3.60
N GLN A 148 -12.95 -4.72 -4.53
CA GLN A 148 -12.89 -3.55 -5.39
C GLN A 148 -13.92 -3.66 -6.52
N GLU A 149 -14.60 -2.55 -6.80
CA GLU A 149 -15.48 -2.40 -7.95
C GLU A 149 -15.06 -1.18 -8.76
N ARG A 150 -15.18 -1.29 -10.09
CA ARG A 150 -14.95 -0.19 -11.04
C ARG A 150 -16.27 0.17 -11.74
N GLN A 151 -16.56 1.47 -11.83
CA GLN A 151 -17.73 1.95 -12.55
C GLN A 151 -17.45 2.03 -14.05
N HIS A 152 -18.40 1.64 -14.89
CA HIS A 152 -18.35 1.78 -16.34
C HIS A 152 -19.32 2.86 -16.85
N ASP A 153 -19.22 3.23 -18.13
CA ASP A 153 -19.98 4.33 -18.75
C ASP A 153 -21.51 4.09 -18.82
N ASP A 154 -21.95 2.85 -18.59
CA ASP A 154 -23.36 2.47 -18.45
C ASP A 154 -23.93 2.75 -17.04
N GLY A 155 -23.09 3.28 -16.14
CA GLY A 155 -23.40 3.60 -14.75
C GLY A 155 -23.28 2.42 -13.79
N GLU A 156 -23.04 1.20 -14.28
CA GLU A 156 -22.98 -0.03 -13.50
C GLU A 156 -21.60 -0.23 -12.86
N TRP A 157 -21.57 -1.04 -11.80
CA TRP A 157 -20.36 -1.37 -11.04
C TRP A 157 -19.97 -2.82 -11.26
N TYR A 158 -18.71 -3.05 -11.63
CA TYR A 158 -18.17 -4.36 -11.94
C TYR A 158 -17.07 -4.73 -10.93
N SER A 159 -17.11 -5.94 -10.40
CA SER A 159 -16.11 -6.50 -9.47
C SER A 159 -15.09 -7.43 -10.14
N SER A 160 -15.14 -7.52 -11.48
CA SER A 160 -14.30 -8.41 -12.27
C SER A 160 -13.98 -7.80 -13.63
N ASP A 161 -12.90 -8.28 -14.24
CA ASP A 161 -12.52 -7.96 -15.62
C ASP A 161 -12.60 -9.23 -16.48
N GLY A 162 -13.26 -9.15 -17.64
CA GLY A 162 -13.52 -10.30 -18.51
C GLY A 162 -12.40 -10.63 -19.49
N ARG A 163 -11.33 -9.82 -19.57
CA ARG A 163 -10.22 -10.06 -20.49
C ARG A 163 -9.38 -11.25 -20.03
N SER A 164 -9.06 -12.15 -20.96
CA SER A 164 -8.13 -13.25 -20.69
C SER A 164 -6.70 -12.74 -20.54
N GLU A 165 -5.85 -13.52 -19.85
CA GLU A 165 -4.43 -13.19 -19.68
C GLU A 165 -3.69 -13.00 -21.02
N SER A 166 -4.10 -13.75 -22.05
CA SER A 166 -3.55 -13.65 -23.40
C SER A 166 -3.82 -12.31 -24.09
N ALA A 167 -4.70 -11.47 -23.53
CA ALA A 167 -4.94 -10.11 -24.02
C ALA A 167 -3.85 -9.11 -23.58
N PHE A 168 -2.94 -9.53 -22.71
CA PHE A 168 -1.92 -8.68 -22.10
C PHE A 168 -0.52 -9.19 -22.41
N ASP A 169 0.47 -8.29 -22.30
CA ASP A 169 1.86 -8.67 -22.45
C ASP A 169 2.27 -9.72 -21.39
N PRO A 170 2.97 -10.79 -21.75
CA PRO A 170 3.41 -11.81 -20.80
C PRO A 170 4.23 -11.27 -19.62
N ILE A 171 5.05 -10.23 -19.82
CA ILE A 171 5.83 -9.59 -18.74
C ILE A 171 4.89 -8.89 -17.76
N ARG A 172 3.88 -8.18 -18.25
CA ARG A 172 2.85 -7.55 -17.43
C ARG A 172 2.06 -8.59 -16.61
N VAL A 173 1.66 -9.69 -17.24
CA VAL A 173 0.96 -10.80 -16.57
C VAL A 173 1.83 -11.38 -15.47
N ALA A 174 3.11 -11.66 -15.77
CA ALA A 174 4.06 -12.21 -14.82
C ALA A 174 4.32 -11.25 -13.65
N ALA A 175 4.47 -9.95 -13.92
CA ALA A 175 4.71 -8.95 -12.89
C ALA A 175 3.52 -8.85 -11.92
N PHE A 176 2.30 -8.68 -12.46
CA PHE A 176 1.07 -8.61 -11.67
C PHE A 176 0.88 -9.85 -10.80
N LYS A 177 1.07 -11.04 -11.38
CA LYS A 177 0.96 -12.31 -10.66
C LYS A 177 2.02 -12.44 -9.58
N SER A 178 3.27 -12.10 -9.88
CA SER A 178 4.37 -12.24 -8.92
C SER A 178 4.17 -11.33 -7.70
N ILE A 179 3.75 -10.08 -7.90
CA ILE A 179 3.44 -9.17 -6.79
C ILE A 179 2.29 -9.72 -5.92
N ASN A 180 1.26 -10.29 -6.56
CA ASN A 180 0.11 -10.86 -5.87
C ASN A 180 0.30 -12.32 -5.41
N SER A 181 1.46 -12.95 -5.65
CA SER A 181 1.72 -14.36 -5.29
C SER A 181 2.32 -14.54 -3.90
N LEU A 182 2.80 -13.46 -3.27
CA LEU A 182 3.32 -13.54 -1.91
C LEU A 182 2.22 -14.07 -0.98
N THR A 183 2.54 -15.13 -0.22
CA THR A 183 1.57 -15.75 0.69
C THR A 183 1.17 -14.75 1.77
N PRO A 184 -0.10 -14.29 1.80
CA PRO A 184 -0.51 -13.25 2.71
C PRO A 184 -0.51 -13.77 4.15
N ASP A 185 0.01 -12.97 5.07
CA ASP A 185 -0.25 -13.11 6.50
C ASP A 185 -1.51 -12.32 6.83
N GLU A 186 -2.64 -13.02 6.92
CA GLU A 186 -3.95 -12.41 7.20
C GLU A 186 -4.00 -11.58 8.49
N SER A 187 -3.09 -11.85 9.42
CA SER A 187 -2.95 -11.13 10.68
C SER A 187 -1.89 -10.04 10.68
N HIS A 188 -1.11 -9.93 9.58
CA HIS A 188 0.02 -9.00 9.43
C HIS A 188 0.85 -8.87 10.73
N GLN A 189 1.23 -10.00 11.33
CA GLN A 189 1.81 -10.09 12.68
C GLN A 189 3.09 -9.27 12.88
N LYS A 190 3.85 -9.04 11.81
CA LYS A 190 5.09 -8.25 11.87
C LYS A 190 4.85 -6.77 11.56
N ILE A 191 3.64 -6.34 11.23
CA ILE A 191 3.33 -4.95 10.89
C ILE A 191 2.21 -4.45 11.79
N SER A 192 2.48 -3.35 12.50
CA SER A 192 1.52 -2.71 13.38
C SER A 192 1.32 -1.25 12.99
N PHE A 193 0.08 -0.77 13.03
CA PHE A 193 -0.25 0.60 12.66
C PHE A 193 -0.62 1.47 13.86
N THR A 194 -0.11 2.71 13.85
CA THR A 194 -0.61 3.82 14.67
C THR A 194 -1.22 4.86 13.73
N TYR A 195 -2.46 5.25 13.97
CA TYR A 195 -3.15 6.24 13.13
C TYR A 195 -3.25 7.58 13.85
N VAL A 196 -2.76 8.64 13.20
CA VAL A 196 -2.91 10.03 13.63
C VAL A 196 -3.75 10.74 12.58
N ILE A 197 -5.05 10.82 12.84
CA ILE A 197 -6.04 11.38 11.90
C ILE A 197 -6.49 12.72 12.42
N ARG A 198 -6.35 13.75 11.61
CA ARG A 198 -6.84 15.09 11.95
C ARG A 198 -8.34 15.18 11.73
N ASP A 199 -9.01 16.00 12.53
CA ASP A 199 -10.48 16.12 12.52
C ASP A 199 -11.05 16.56 11.16
N SER A 200 -10.25 17.29 10.38
CA SER A 200 -10.59 17.76 9.03
C SER A 200 -10.55 16.67 7.96
N TYR A 201 -9.97 15.49 8.25
CA TYR A 201 -9.75 14.45 7.26
C TYR A 201 -11.03 13.65 6.97
N PRO A 202 -11.43 13.47 5.69
CA PRO A 202 -12.67 12.77 5.36
C PRO A 202 -12.71 11.33 5.92
N THR A 203 -13.74 11.03 6.70
CA THR A 203 -13.87 9.73 7.39
C THR A 203 -13.98 8.55 6.40
N ALA A 204 -14.69 8.74 5.28
CA ALA A 204 -14.82 7.71 4.27
C ALA A 204 -13.47 7.36 3.63
N ILE A 205 -12.66 8.37 3.28
CA ILE A 205 -11.32 8.18 2.70
C ILE A 205 -10.37 7.55 3.72
N SER A 206 -10.33 8.04 4.96
CA SER A 206 -9.45 7.46 5.99
C SER A 206 -9.74 5.99 6.27
N ASN A 207 -11.01 5.56 6.22
CA ASN A 207 -11.37 4.14 6.33
C ASN A 207 -10.86 3.32 5.14
N THR A 208 -10.94 3.85 3.92
CA THR A 208 -10.40 3.18 2.73
C THR A 208 -8.88 3.08 2.77
N ILE A 209 -8.18 4.14 3.21
CA ILE A 209 -6.72 4.10 3.40
C ILE A 209 -6.34 3.03 4.42
N ARG A 210 -7.03 2.97 5.58
CA ARG A 210 -6.81 1.92 6.59
C ARG A 210 -6.92 0.53 5.98
N PHE A 211 -8.01 0.28 5.25
CA PHE A 211 -8.24 -0.99 4.58
C PHE A 211 -7.10 -1.34 3.61
N GLN A 212 -6.65 -0.39 2.78
CA GLN A 212 -5.59 -0.66 1.80
C GLN A 212 -4.22 -0.85 2.43
N VAL A 213 -3.82 -0.04 3.43
CA VAL A 213 -2.52 -0.24 4.09
C VAL A 213 -2.46 -1.57 4.84
N GLU A 214 -3.59 -2.02 5.42
CA GLU A 214 -3.70 -3.36 6.01
C GLU A 214 -3.59 -4.44 4.93
N LYS A 215 -4.23 -4.28 3.77
CA LYS A 215 -4.12 -5.22 2.64
C LYS A 215 -2.66 -5.36 2.18
N VAL A 216 -1.93 -4.26 2.03
CA VAL A 216 -0.51 -4.29 1.67
C VAL A 216 0.33 -4.92 2.79
N ALA A 217 0.03 -4.61 4.06
CA ALA A 217 0.73 -5.23 5.18
C ALA A 217 0.59 -6.76 5.20
N LYS A 218 -0.58 -7.30 4.87
CA LYS A 218 -0.77 -8.75 4.75
C LYS A 218 0.17 -9.38 3.71
N VAL A 219 0.37 -8.71 2.57
CA VAL A 219 1.25 -9.17 1.49
C VAL A 219 2.71 -9.21 1.95
N PHE A 220 3.21 -8.15 2.61
CA PHE A 220 4.63 -8.03 2.93
C PHE A 220 5.05 -8.52 4.32
N SER A 221 4.13 -8.75 5.25
CA SER A 221 4.45 -9.12 6.64
C SER A 221 5.37 -10.34 6.72
N ASN A 222 5.14 -11.37 5.90
CA ASN A 222 5.98 -12.57 5.91
C ASN A 222 7.42 -12.31 5.43
N SER A 223 7.64 -11.31 4.58
CA SER A 223 8.95 -10.95 4.02
C SER A 223 9.83 -10.13 4.98
N LEU A 224 9.29 -9.69 6.12
CA LEU A 224 10.04 -8.91 7.11
C LEU A 224 10.81 -9.81 8.08
N ASP A 225 12.05 -9.45 8.38
CA ASP A 225 12.89 -10.19 9.34
C ASP A 225 12.71 -9.69 10.79
N GLN A 226 11.97 -8.58 10.97
CA GLN A 226 11.70 -7.92 12.25
C GLN A 226 10.34 -7.23 12.22
N ASN A 227 9.82 -6.86 13.38
CA ASN A 227 8.58 -6.09 13.48
C ASN A 227 8.78 -4.68 12.91
N LEU A 228 7.79 -4.19 12.18
CA LEU A 228 7.74 -2.89 11.54
C LEU A 228 6.52 -2.12 12.04
N PRO A 229 6.67 -1.26 13.07
CA PRO A 229 5.66 -0.28 13.42
C PRO A 229 5.60 0.80 12.35
N ILE A 230 4.39 1.18 11.92
CA ILE A 230 4.13 2.22 10.92
C ILE A 230 3.16 3.23 11.50
N THR A 231 3.55 4.51 11.47
CA THR A 231 2.62 5.60 11.82
C THR A 231 2.01 6.21 10.56
N VAL A 232 0.68 6.18 10.44
CA VAL A 232 -0.06 6.81 9.36
C VAL A 232 -0.62 8.14 9.84
N TYR A 233 -0.10 9.23 9.30
CA TYR A 233 -0.58 10.59 9.53
C TYR A 233 -1.55 10.97 8.40
N MET A 234 -2.72 11.48 8.73
CA MET A 234 -3.74 11.88 7.75
C MET A 234 -4.10 13.34 7.98
N VAL A 235 -3.69 14.21 7.06
CA VAL A 235 -3.83 15.68 7.15
C VAL A 235 -4.56 16.25 5.93
N THR A 236 -5.20 17.40 6.09
CA THR A 236 -5.77 18.16 4.97
C THR A 236 -5.18 19.56 4.87
N GLU A 237 -5.67 20.35 3.92
CA GLU A 237 -5.33 21.76 3.79
C GLU A 237 -5.67 22.60 5.03
N GLN A 238 -6.56 22.12 5.90
CA GLN A 238 -6.95 22.81 7.13
C GLN A 238 -5.93 22.65 8.29
N ASP A 239 -4.99 21.71 8.18
CA ASP A 239 -4.08 21.34 9.29
C ASP A 239 -2.73 22.07 9.27
N ARG A 240 -2.66 23.27 8.69
CA ARG A 240 -1.41 24.02 8.50
C ARG A 240 -0.58 24.18 9.78
N THR A 241 -1.22 24.42 10.93
CA THR A 241 -0.52 24.54 12.23
C THR A 241 0.15 23.24 12.64
N TYR A 242 -0.56 22.11 12.52
CA TYR A 242 -0.01 20.79 12.81
C TYR A 242 1.14 20.45 11.85
N ILE A 243 0.96 20.73 10.56
CA ILE A 243 1.96 20.50 9.52
C ILE A 243 3.23 21.32 9.77
N ASN A 244 3.10 22.60 10.13
CA ASN A 244 4.25 23.48 10.28
C ASN A 244 4.99 23.29 11.61
N ASN A 245 4.27 22.94 12.69
CA ASN A 245 4.83 22.99 14.04
C ASN A 245 5.06 21.61 14.67
N GLU A 246 4.26 20.60 14.30
CA GLU A 246 4.31 19.27 14.92
C GLU A 246 5.00 18.24 14.03
N LEU A 247 4.63 18.16 12.75
CA LEU A 247 5.20 17.16 11.82
C LEU A 247 6.74 17.19 11.71
N PRO A 248 7.44 18.34 11.69
CA PRO A 248 8.90 18.36 11.64
C PRO A 248 9.58 17.65 12.82
N ASN A 249 8.91 17.62 13.98
CA ASN A 249 9.39 16.90 15.17
C ASN A 249 9.05 15.41 15.12
N LEU A 250 8.00 15.03 14.38
CA LEU A 250 7.49 13.66 14.28
C LEU A 250 8.10 12.88 13.11
N ILE A 251 8.55 13.57 12.06
CA ILE A 251 9.13 12.97 10.86
C ILE A 251 10.48 13.66 10.59
N PRO A 252 11.61 13.04 10.98
CA PRO A 252 12.93 13.61 10.75
C PRO A 252 13.16 13.88 9.26
N GLY A 253 13.66 15.09 8.93
CA GLY A 253 13.90 15.51 7.56
C GLY A 253 12.66 16.00 6.81
N PHE A 254 11.48 16.00 7.44
CA PHE A 254 10.27 16.58 6.86
C PHE A 254 10.40 18.10 6.74
N SER A 255 10.08 18.62 5.56
CA SER A 255 10.00 20.05 5.26
C SER A 255 8.54 20.41 4.98
N PRO A 256 7.94 21.36 5.71
CA PRO A 256 6.57 21.79 5.43
C PRO A 256 6.33 22.28 4.00
N GLN A 257 7.38 22.79 3.33
CA GLN A 257 7.32 23.22 1.93
C GLN A 257 7.00 22.07 0.97
N SER A 258 7.31 20.82 1.34
CA SER A 258 6.91 19.64 0.56
C SER A 258 5.39 19.44 0.49
N MET A 259 4.62 20.12 1.35
CA MET A 259 3.15 20.08 1.39
C MET A 259 2.48 21.25 0.67
N SER A 260 3.21 21.96 -0.20
CA SER A 260 2.67 23.08 -0.99
C SER A 260 1.49 22.69 -1.89
N ILE A 261 1.39 21.41 -2.27
CA ILE A 261 0.25 20.88 -3.04
C ILE A 261 -1.10 21.10 -2.34
N LEU A 262 -1.11 21.17 -1.00
CA LEU A 262 -2.33 21.44 -0.24
C LEU A 262 -2.91 22.83 -0.51
N ASP A 263 -2.14 23.77 -1.06
CA ASP A 263 -2.66 25.08 -1.42
C ASP A 263 -3.64 25.00 -2.60
N ASP A 264 -3.56 23.93 -3.41
CA ASP A 264 -4.51 23.62 -4.48
C ASP A 264 -5.74 22.83 -3.99
N TYR A 265 -5.80 22.44 -2.71
CA TYR A 265 -6.89 21.59 -2.20
C TYR A 265 -8.04 22.39 -1.56
N VAL A 266 -7.95 23.71 -1.58
CA VAL A 266 -8.90 24.64 -0.94
C VAL A 266 -10.25 24.77 -1.66
N SER A 267 -10.37 24.27 -2.89
CA SER A 267 -11.63 24.27 -3.64
C SER A 267 -11.71 23.09 -4.60
N LEU A 268 -12.92 22.59 -4.88
CA LEU A 268 -13.12 21.44 -5.78
C LEU A 268 -12.49 21.64 -7.17
N PRO A 269 -12.63 22.80 -7.86
CA PRO A 269 -12.00 22.98 -9.18
C PRO A 269 -10.47 22.87 -9.15
N ARG A 270 -9.80 23.45 -8.14
CA ARG A 270 -8.34 23.35 -8.00
C ARG A 270 -7.91 21.96 -7.56
N PHE A 271 -8.68 21.31 -6.69
CA PHE A 271 -8.41 19.95 -6.28
C PHE A 271 -8.51 18.98 -7.46
N TYR A 272 -9.53 19.12 -8.30
CA TYR A 272 -9.72 18.29 -9.50
C TYR A 272 -8.64 18.54 -10.55
N SER A 273 -8.12 19.78 -10.69
CA SER A 273 -7.00 20.04 -11.59
C SER A 273 -5.70 19.34 -11.14
N ARG A 274 -5.61 18.95 -9.87
CA ARG A 274 -4.55 18.10 -9.30
C ARG A 274 -4.92 16.61 -9.25
N GLY A 275 -5.93 16.19 -10.00
CA GLY A 275 -6.36 14.78 -10.06
C GLY A 275 -7.33 14.35 -8.96
N GLY A 276 -7.66 15.23 -8.00
CA GLY A 276 -8.78 15.05 -7.07
C GLY A 276 -8.65 13.93 -6.04
N THR A 277 -7.51 13.24 -5.93
CA THR A 277 -7.36 12.15 -4.96
C THR A 277 -6.62 12.58 -3.69
N GLY A 278 -5.62 13.45 -3.83
CA GLY A 278 -4.63 13.70 -2.79
C GLY A 278 -3.29 13.08 -3.15
N GLY A 279 -2.43 12.88 -2.16
CA GLY A 279 -1.13 12.26 -2.33
C GLY A 279 -0.56 11.78 -1.01
N GLY A 280 0.74 11.52 -1.00
CA GLY A 280 1.42 11.09 0.20
C GLY A 280 2.90 11.44 0.23
N GLN A 281 3.47 11.18 1.40
CA GLN A 281 4.89 11.02 1.57
C GLN A 281 5.10 9.88 2.56
N ALA A 282 5.90 8.89 2.19
CA ALA A 282 6.18 7.77 3.07
C ALA A 282 7.67 7.44 3.15
N GLY A 283 8.01 6.67 4.18
CA GLY A 283 9.34 6.10 4.27
C GLY A 283 9.60 5.36 5.56
N TYR A 284 10.89 5.16 5.85
CA TYR A 284 11.37 4.39 6.99
C TYR A 284 12.50 5.12 7.69
N ILE A 285 12.36 5.28 9.01
CA ILE A 285 13.31 5.99 9.88
C ILE A 285 14.14 4.94 10.60
N ASP A 286 15.29 4.58 10.04
CA ASP A 286 16.08 3.43 10.53
C ASP A 286 16.51 3.59 11.99
N ALA A 287 16.93 4.80 12.38
CA ALA A 287 17.31 5.11 13.77
C ALA A 287 16.18 4.89 14.79
N GLN A 288 14.92 4.87 14.34
CA GLN A 288 13.74 4.64 15.19
C GLN A 288 13.09 3.27 14.93
N GLY A 289 13.58 2.50 13.95
CA GLY A 289 13.03 1.20 13.58
C GLY A 289 11.56 1.25 13.17
N ARG A 290 11.08 2.36 12.57
CA ARG A 290 9.66 2.53 12.21
C ARG A 290 9.44 3.15 10.83
N GLY A 291 8.35 2.75 10.20
CA GLY A 291 7.82 3.37 9.00
C GLY A 291 6.94 4.58 9.31
N PHE A 292 6.70 5.40 8.28
CA PHE A 292 5.65 6.41 8.31
C PHE A 292 4.98 6.53 6.93
N TYR A 293 3.71 6.92 6.94
CA TYR A 293 2.96 7.35 5.77
C TYR A 293 2.19 8.62 6.13
N LEU A 294 2.56 9.75 5.53
CA LEU A 294 1.84 11.01 5.61
C LEU A 294 0.88 11.11 4.42
N ALA A 295 -0.36 10.68 4.62
CA ALA A 295 -1.44 10.83 3.66
C ALA A 295 -1.98 12.26 3.68
N ASN A 296 -2.23 12.82 2.50
CA ASN A 296 -2.82 14.14 2.36
C ASN A 296 -3.91 14.17 1.30
N THR A 297 -4.98 14.93 1.54
CA THR A 297 -6.07 15.13 0.59
C THR A 297 -6.84 16.41 0.93
N SER A 298 -7.81 16.79 0.10
CA SER A 298 -8.70 17.92 0.39
C SER A 298 -9.70 17.56 1.50
N SER A 299 -10.01 18.50 2.38
CA SER A 299 -11.15 18.35 3.31
C SER A 299 -12.51 18.24 2.60
N LEU A 300 -12.55 18.59 1.30
CA LEU A 300 -13.70 18.48 0.41
C LEU A 300 -13.71 17.17 -0.39
N ALA A 301 -12.71 16.31 -0.21
CA ALA A 301 -12.59 15.08 -0.98
C ALA A 301 -13.67 14.05 -0.58
N GLU A 302 -14.22 13.40 -1.58
CA GLU A 302 -15.21 12.34 -1.46
C GLU A 302 -14.65 11.03 -2.03
N LEU A 303 -15.32 9.91 -1.77
CA LEU A 303 -14.86 8.61 -2.28
C LEU A 303 -14.86 8.52 -3.81
N ASP A 304 -15.65 9.34 -4.51
CA ASP A 304 -15.71 9.33 -5.98
C ASP A 304 -14.46 9.93 -6.64
N THR A 305 -13.59 10.61 -5.87
CA THR A 305 -12.31 11.14 -6.33
C THR A 305 -11.11 10.39 -5.77
N TYR A 306 -11.34 9.39 -4.92
CA TYR A 306 -10.31 8.54 -4.35
C TYR A 306 -9.68 7.63 -5.41
N TRP A 307 -8.35 7.63 -5.50
CA TRP A 307 -7.63 6.75 -6.40
C TRP A 307 -6.95 5.59 -5.64
N PRO A 308 -7.27 4.32 -5.95
CA PRO A 308 -6.80 3.16 -5.19
C PRO A 308 -5.29 2.94 -5.12
N GLU A 309 -4.50 3.59 -5.97
CA GLU A 309 -3.06 3.35 -6.07
C GLU A 309 -2.26 4.07 -4.96
N VAL A 310 -2.76 5.20 -4.44
CA VAL A 310 -1.98 6.09 -3.57
C VAL A 310 -1.51 5.39 -2.28
N PRO A 311 -2.36 4.76 -1.45
CA PRO A 311 -1.83 4.12 -0.24
C PRO A 311 -0.90 2.93 -0.51
N PRO A 312 -1.19 2.04 -1.48
CA PRO A 312 -0.23 1.01 -1.87
C PRO A 312 1.12 1.54 -2.36
N HIS A 313 1.13 2.63 -3.13
CA HIS A 313 2.34 3.32 -3.58
C HIS A 313 3.21 3.77 -2.40
N GLU A 314 2.59 4.50 -1.48
CA GLU A 314 3.26 5.05 -0.31
C GLU A 314 3.75 3.94 0.62
N MET A 315 2.96 2.89 0.78
CA MET A 315 3.41 1.70 1.49
C MET A 315 4.59 1.01 0.80
N ALA A 316 4.67 1.01 -0.53
CA ALA A 316 5.83 0.48 -1.25
C ALA A 316 7.11 1.24 -0.88
N HIS A 317 7.06 2.57 -0.71
CA HIS A 317 8.21 3.34 -0.18
C HIS A 317 8.61 2.93 1.23
N VAL A 318 7.64 2.65 2.11
CA VAL A 318 7.94 2.14 3.46
C VAL A 318 8.77 0.85 3.36
N PHE A 319 8.38 -0.09 2.49
CA PHE A 319 9.11 -1.36 2.31
C PHE A 319 10.45 -1.18 1.60
N GLN A 320 10.51 -0.35 0.56
CA GLN A 320 11.77 0.00 -0.12
C GLN A 320 12.82 0.44 0.89
N PHE A 321 12.48 1.44 1.71
CA PHE A 321 13.43 2.01 2.66
C PHE A 321 13.61 1.14 3.90
N PHE A 322 12.62 0.31 4.28
CA PHE A 322 12.81 -0.70 5.32
C PHE A 322 13.87 -1.74 4.91
N PHE A 323 13.72 -2.34 3.73
CA PHE A 323 14.65 -3.37 3.25
C PHE A 323 16.03 -2.80 2.97
N ALA A 324 16.10 -1.57 2.45
CA ALA A 324 17.35 -0.88 2.19
C ALA A 324 18.01 -0.26 3.43
N ARG A 325 17.36 -0.30 4.61
CA ARG A 325 17.81 0.35 5.86
C ARG A 325 17.98 1.88 5.72
N GLY A 326 17.06 2.50 4.99
CA GLY A 326 16.97 3.94 4.76
C GLY A 326 17.04 4.33 3.28
N SER A 327 16.83 5.62 3.01
CA SER A 327 17.00 6.25 1.69
C SER A 327 18.33 6.98 1.55
N SER A 328 19.10 7.12 2.64
CA SER A 328 20.41 7.79 2.70
C SER A 328 21.54 6.83 2.38
N GLY A 329 22.48 7.21 1.50
CA GLY A 329 23.70 6.42 1.27
C GLY A 329 24.35 6.53 -0.12
N GLY A 330 24.08 7.58 -0.89
CA GLY A 330 24.66 7.75 -2.23
C GLY A 330 24.95 9.21 -2.59
N ASN A 331 25.48 9.42 -3.78
CA ASN A 331 25.91 10.72 -4.33
C ASN A 331 24.76 11.61 -4.85
N GLY A 332 23.52 11.34 -4.41
CA GLY A 332 22.30 11.97 -4.92
C GLY A 332 21.79 11.37 -6.22
N GLU A 333 20.51 11.58 -6.53
CA GLU A 333 19.89 10.99 -7.73
C GLU A 333 20.64 11.33 -9.03
N GLY A 334 20.71 10.34 -9.91
CA GLY A 334 21.42 10.32 -11.19
C GLY A 334 22.91 10.61 -11.19
N ASN A 335 23.59 10.51 -10.05
CA ASN A 335 25.02 10.22 -10.05
C ASN A 335 25.23 8.73 -10.42
N PRO A 336 26.18 8.37 -11.30
CA PRO A 336 26.41 6.99 -11.71
C PRO A 336 26.74 6.01 -10.58
N ASP A 337 27.32 6.52 -9.49
CA ASP A 337 27.70 5.75 -8.30
C ASP A 337 26.61 5.79 -7.21
N SER A 338 25.44 6.35 -7.51
CA SER A 338 24.34 6.32 -6.55
C SER A 338 23.73 4.94 -6.41
N LYS A 339 23.25 4.66 -5.20
CA LYS A 339 22.48 3.46 -4.87
C LYS A 339 21.01 3.59 -5.25
N TRP A 340 20.52 4.83 -5.30
CA TRP A 340 19.14 5.18 -5.60
C TRP A 340 19.06 6.07 -6.84
N HIS A 341 18.05 5.79 -7.66
CA HIS A 341 17.73 6.53 -8.87
C HIS A 341 16.23 6.81 -8.88
N GLY A 342 15.82 7.91 -9.52
CA GLY A 342 14.41 8.33 -9.59
C GLY A 342 13.46 7.21 -10.02
N HIS A 343 13.78 6.50 -11.11
CA HIS A 343 12.97 5.35 -11.55
C HIS A 343 12.96 4.19 -10.55
N LEU A 344 14.03 3.95 -9.78
CA LEU A 344 14.04 2.93 -8.72
C LEU A 344 13.15 3.35 -7.55
N ILE A 345 13.18 4.62 -7.15
CA ILE A 345 12.34 5.10 -6.05
C ILE A 345 10.87 5.11 -6.49
N GLU A 346 10.52 5.92 -7.50
CA GLU A 346 9.13 6.17 -7.87
C GLU A 346 8.58 5.10 -8.79
N GLY A 347 9.33 4.73 -9.82
CA GLY A 347 8.87 3.74 -10.79
C GLY A 347 8.58 2.39 -10.14
N SER A 348 9.45 1.91 -9.25
CA SER A 348 9.21 0.63 -8.58
C SER A 348 8.12 0.71 -7.51
N ALA A 349 7.99 1.84 -6.80
CA ALA A 349 6.88 2.08 -5.88
C ALA A 349 5.54 2.09 -6.63
N ASN A 350 5.48 2.76 -7.78
CA ASN A 350 4.32 2.82 -8.64
C ASN A 350 3.98 1.44 -9.24
N THR A 351 4.98 0.62 -9.61
CA THR A 351 4.74 -0.75 -10.11
C THR A 351 4.05 -1.62 -9.06
N VAL A 352 4.58 -1.63 -7.84
CA VAL A 352 4.02 -2.41 -6.72
C VAL A 352 2.69 -1.80 -6.28
N GLY A 353 2.60 -0.48 -6.19
CA GLY A 353 1.42 0.27 -5.83
C GLY A 353 0.25 0.00 -6.76
N MET A 354 0.47 0.07 -8.06
CA MET A 354 -0.53 -0.25 -9.10
C MET A 354 -1.01 -1.70 -8.96
N ALA A 355 -0.10 -2.67 -8.82
CA ALA A 355 -0.46 -4.09 -8.75
C ALA A 355 -1.24 -4.46 -7.47
N LEU A 356 -1.04 -3.72 -6.37
CA LEU A 356 -1.74 -3.92 -5.10
C LEU A 356 -2.97 -3.02 -4.93
N GLY A 357 -3.02 -1.91 -5.70
CA GLY A 357 -4.13 -0.97 -5.74
C GLY A 357 -5.29 -1.43 -6.64
N PHE A 358 -5.01 -2.26 -7.64
CA PHE A 358 -6.02 -2.75 -8.59
C PHE A 358 -6.14 -4.28 -8.55
N GLU A 359 -7.32 -4.81 -8.23
CA GLU A 359 -7.55 -6.23 -7.93
C GLU A 359 -7.53 -7.15 -9.16
N THR A 360 -7.66 -6.59 -10.36
CA THR A 360 -7.68 -7.37 -11.60
C THR A 360 -6.51 -6.97 -12.50
N LEU A 361 -5.99 -7.95 -13.24
CA LEU A 361 -4.94 -7.74 -14.24
C LEU A 361 -5.36 -6.68 -15.28
N GLY A 362 -6.63 -6.66 -15.67
CA GLY A 362 -7.15 -5.68 -16.62
C GLY A 362 -7.13 -4.25 -16.06
N TRP A 363 -7.50 -4.05 -14.79
CA TRP A 363 -7.51 -2.72 -14.19
C TRP A 363 -6.08 -2.23 -13.90
N TYR A 364 -5.20 -3.12 -13.45
CA TYR A 364 -3.77 -2.87 -13.38
C TYR A 364 -3.19 -2.42 -14.73
N HIS A 365 -3.50 -3.16 -15.80
CA HIS A 365 -3.10 -2.82 -17.16
C HIS A 365 -3.58 -1.44 -17.59
N ASP A 366 -4.86 -1.14 -17.39
CA ASP A 366 -5.48 0.12 -17.84
C ASP A 366 -4.85 1.34 -17.13
N GLU A 367 -4.56 1.22 -15.83
CA GLU A 367 -4.00 2.31 -15.03
C GLU A 367 -2.52 2.56 -15.33
N MET A 368 -1.73 1.49 -15.46
CA MET A 368 -0.33 1.57 -15.91
C MET A 368 -0.24 2.27 -17.28
N ASP A 369 -1.06 1.86 -18.24
CA ASP A 369 -1.08 2.45 -19.58
C ASP A 369 -1.61 3.87 -19.61
N LYS A 370 -2.65 4.17 -18.82
CA LYS A 370 -3.22 5.51 -18.73
C LYS A 370 -2.19 6.51 -18.22
N LEU A 371 -1.39 6.14 -17.20
CA LEU A 371 -0.34 6.99 -16.68
C LEU A 371 0.71 7.30 -17.75
N LEU A 372 1.27 6.27 -18.40
CA LEU A 372 2.28 6.46 -19.45
C LEU A 372 1.72 7.25 -20.64
N LYS A 373 0.53 6.90 -21.13
CA LYS A 373 -0.12 7.61 -22.25
C LYS A 373 -0.42 9.07 -21.92
N ARG A 374 -0.73 9.40 -20.66
CA ARG A 374 -0.89 10.81 -20.22
C ARG A 374 0.45 11.53 -20.27
N THR A 375 1.51 10.95 -19.72
CA THR A 375 2.84 11.59 -19.69
C THR A 375 3.42 11.76 -21.10
N ILE A 376 3.26 10.79 -22.01
CA ILE A 376 3.66 10.91 -23.43
C ILE A 376 3.00 12.13 -24.10
N ARG A 377 1.73 12.41 -23.77
CA ARG A 377 0.99 13.55 -24.35
C ARG A 377 1.38 14.89 -23.74
N ASN A 378 1.72 14.89 -22.46
CA ASN A 378 2.00 16.12 -21.70
C ASN A 378 3.46 16.55 -21.79
N GLN A 379 4.37 15.60 -21.94
CA GLN A 379 5.81 15.82 -21.91
C GLN A 379 6.42 15.56 -23.27
N SER A 380 7.28 16.47 -23.73
CA SER A 380 7.99 16.31 -25.00
C SER A 380 9.23 15.44 -24.84
N PHE A 381 9.13 14.16 -25.20
CA PHE A 381 10.27 13.26 -25.37
C PHE A 381 10.12 12.49 -26.69
N THR A 382 11.16 12.51 -27.53
CA THR A 382 11.15 11.82 -28.81
C THR A 382 11.60 10.37 -28.64
N MET A 383 10.74 9.42 -29.03
CA MET A 383 10.98 7.98 -28.87
C MET A 383 10.82 7.27 -30.22
N ASN A 384 11.91 7.03 -30.94
CA ASN A 384 11.89 6.39 -32.26
C ASN A 384 12.53 4.99 -32.26
N THR A 385 13.43 4.74 -31.31
CA THR A 385 14.25 3.53 -31.24
C THR A 385 14.35 3.01 -29.81
N GLU A 386 14.81 1.77 -29.65
CA GLU A 386 15.15 1.21 -28.34
C GLU A 386 16.27 2.00 -27.65
N ALA A 387 17.19 2.60 -28.42
CA ALA A 387 18.24 3.45 -27.87
C ALA A 387 17.68 4.74 -27.24
N ASP A 388 16.59 5.28 -27.79
CA ASP A 388 15.89 6.43 -27.20
C ASP A 388 15.23 6.01 -25.87
N ALA A 389 14.72 4.78 -25.76
CA ALA A 389 14.18 4.27 -24.50
C ALA A 389 15.26 4.11 -23.44
N VAL A 390 16.43 3.58 -23.80
CA VAL A 390 17.60 3.53 -22.91
C VAL A 390 18.03 4.94 -22.49
N THR A 391 17.98 5.91 -23.40
CA THR A 391 18.27 7.32 -23.11
C THR A 391 17.29 7.87 -22.07
N LEU A 392 15.98 7.65 -22.26
CA LEU A 392 14.97 8.06 -21.29
C LEU A 392 15.21 7.45 -19.91
N ILE A 393 15.47 6.13 -19.84
CA ILE A 393 15.75 5.42 -18.59
C ILE A 393 16.95 6.05 -17.87
N ASN A 394 17.99 6.42 -18.62
CA ASN A 394 19.14 7.11 -18.04
C ASN A 394 18.79 8.52 -17.53
N GLU A 395 17.96 9.29 -18.23
CA GLU A 395 17.57 10.64 -17.82
C GLU A 395 16.73 10.65 -16.54
N ILE A 396 15.81 9.70 -16.39
CA ILE A 396 14.92 9.58 -15.22
C ILE A 396 15.60 8.94 -13.99
N GLN A 397 16.93 8.77 -14.04
CA GLN A 397 17.72 8.52 -12.83
C GLN A 397 17.72 9.74 -11.90
N LYS A 398 17.43 10.94 -12.43
CA LYS A 398 17.20 12.20 -11.69
C LYS A 398 15.73 12.59 -11.78
N ARG A 399 15.28 13.39 -10.81
CA ARG A 399 13.93 13.99 -10.76
C ARG A 399 13.97 15.50 -10.56
N ASP A 400 14.87 16.16 -11.28
CA ASP A 400 15.18 17.59 -11.16
C ASP A 400 14.39 18.50 -12.13
N THR A 401 13.70 17.91 -13.10
CA THR A 401 12.78 18.62 -14.01
C THR A 401 11.41 17.97 -13.99
N GLU A 402 10.37 18.70 -14.38
CA GLU A 402 8.99 18.17 -14.46
C GLU A 402 8.92 16.92 -15.35
N LEU A 403 9.54 16.97 -16.54
CA LEU A 403 9.63 15.83 -17.46
C LEU A 403 10.27 14.61 -16.79
N ARG A 404 11.45 14.78 -16.19
CA ARG A 404 12.17 13.67 -15.57
C ARG A 404 11.44 13.12 -14.35
N ASN A 405 10.83 14.02 -13.56
CA ASN A 405 9.98 13.63 -12.45
C ASN A 405 8.79 12.81 -12.93
N GLU A 406 7.98 13.29 -13.88
CA GLU A 406 6.81 12.55 -14.35
C GLU A 406 7.17 11.21 -15.00
N PHE A 407 8.20 11.15 -15.84
CA PHE A 407 8.62 9.88 -16.43
C PHE A 407 9.30 8.93 -15.42
N SER A 408 9.84 9.42 -14.31
CA SER A 408 10.34 8.54 -13.25
C SER A 408 9.24 7.66 -12.64
N TYR A 409 7.99 8.12 -12.65
CA TYR A 409 6.81 7.30 -12.35
C TYR A 409 6.36 6.54 -13.60
N ALA A 410 6.03 7.26 -14.66
CA ALA A 410 5.28 6.73 -15.79
C ALA A 410 6.05 5.77 -16.70
N ALA A 411 7.32 6.06 -16.97
CA ALA A 411 8.23 5.14 -17.67
C ALA A 411 8.96 4.23 -16.68
N GLY A 412 9.30 4.74 -15.49
CA GLY A 412 9.94 3.96 -14.44
C GLY A 412 9.10 2.76 -14.01
N GLN A 413 7.76 2.87 -13.94
CA GLN A 413 6.90 1.71 -13.64
C GLN A 413 7.02 0.60 -14.69
N ILE A 414 7.31 0.93 -15.94
CA ILE A 414 7.47 -0.07 -17.02
C ILE A 414 8.84 -0.75 -16.90
N VAL A 415 9.86 -0.01 -16.49
CA VAL A 415 11.20 -0.56 -16.18
C VAL A 415 11.12 -1.58 -15.03
N TRP A 416 10.33 -1.31 -13.99
CA TRP A 416 10.20 -2.20 -12.84
C TRP A 416 9.14 -3.28 -13.02
N GLU A 417 8.11 -3.05 -13.86
CA GLU A 417 7.25 -4.11 -14.39
C GLU A 417 8.10 -5.14 -15.16
N TYR A 418 9.06 -4.69 -15.98
CA TYR A 418 10.01 -5.58 -16.64
C TYR A 418 10.83 -6.40 -15.64
N PHE A 419 11.46 -5.73 -14.67
CA PHE A 419 12.28 -6.41 -13.67
C PHE A 419 11.47 -7.48 -12.92
N ILE A 420 10.30 -7.12 -12.39
CA ILE A 420 9.48 -8.03 -11.59
C ILE A 420 8.86 -9.12 -12.48
N GLY A 421 8.41 -8.80 -13.69
CA GLY A 421 7.86 -9.78 -14.61
C GLY A 421 8.89 -10.82 -15.06
N LYS A 422 10.17 -10.44 -15.17
CA LYS A 422 11.25 -11.35 -15.56
C LYS A 422 11.84 -12.13 -14.38
N TYR A 423 12.03 -11.47 -13.23
CA TYR A 423 12.82 -12.02 -12.11
C TYR A 423 11.99 -12.35 -10.86
N GLY A 424 10.75 -11.86 -10.77
CA GLY A 424 9.86 -12.04 -9.64
C GLY A 424 10.03 -11.00 -8.53
N ILE A 425 9.00 -10.88 -7.68
CA ILE A 425 8.94 -9.96 -6.56
C ILE A 425 9.98 -10.30 -5.48
N GLU A 426 10.33 -11.57 -5.31
CA GLU A 426 11.36 -12.00 -4.36
C GLU A 426 12.74 -11.46 -4.74
N LYS A 427 13.06 -11.44 -6.05
CA LYS A 427 14.30 -10.83 -6.54
C LYS A 427 14.29 -9.31 -6.41
N PHE A 428 13.12 -8.67 -6.52
CA PHE A 428 13.01 -7.25 -6.23
C PHE A 428 13.25 -6.95 -4.74
N ILE A 429 12.70 -7.75 -3.84
CA ILE A 429 12.98 -7.64 -2.39
C ILE A 429 14.47 -7.89 -2.11
N GLU A 430 15.09 -8.87 -2.77
CA GLU A 430 16.53 -9.13 -2.67
C GLU A 430 17.36 -7.92 -3.13
N LEU A 431 17.01 -7.29 -4.26
CA LEU A 431 17.64 -6.06 -4.74
C LEU A 431 17.61 -4.97 -3.68
N LEU A 432 16.45 -4.75 -3.05
CA LEU A 432 16.29 -3.74 -1.99
C LEU A 432 17.14 -4.10 -0.76
N LYS A 433 17.17 -5.37 -0.34
CA LYS A 433 18.01 -5.85 0.78
C LYS A 433 19.52 -5.73 0.48
N ASN A 434 19.91 -5.70 -0.79
CA ASN A 434 21.29 -5.57 -1.23
C ASN A 434 21.76 -4.10 -1.34
N VAL A 435 20.85 -3.11 -1.37
CA VAL A 435 21.19 -1.67 -1.38
C VAL A 435 22.26 -1.30 -0.33
N PRO A 436 22.12 -1.66 0.97
CA PRO A 436 23.14 -1.32 1.97
C PRO A 436 24.43 -2.14 1.84
N ARG A 437 24.44 -3.22 1.04
CA ARG A 437 25.55 -4.18 0.90
C ARG A 437 26.42 -3.93 -0.33
N THR A 438 25.96 -3.09 -1.26
CA THR A 438 26.67 -2.77 -2.50
C THR A 438 26.98 -1.29 -2.58
N ASP A 439 28.06 -0.91 -3.26
CA ASP A 439 28.50 0.49 -3.30
C ASP A 439 27.61 1.37 -4.20
N ASN A 440 27.06 0.81 -5.28
CA ASN A 440 26.20 1.54 -6.22
C ASN A 440 25.15 0.61 -6.85
N PHE A 441 24.22 1.21 -7.61
CA PHE A 441 23.12 0.49 -8.25
C PHE A 441 23.58 -0.58 -9.25
N ASN A 442 24.65 -0.32 -10.01
CA ASN A 442 25.19 -1.29 -10.96
C ASN A 442 25.69 -2.56 -10.26
N LEU A 443 26.49 -2.40 -9.19
CA LEU A 443 26.96 -3.54 -8.39
C LEU A 443 25.80 -4.27 -7.71
N ASN A 444 24.73 -3.57 -7.34
CA ASN A 444 23.52 -4.19 -6.81
C ASN A 444 22.81 -5.09 -7.83
N LEU A 445 22.63 -4.62 -9.07
CA LEU A 445 22.08 -5.43 -10.15
C LEU A 445 22.95 -6.66 -10.44
N GLN A 446 24.28 -6.49 -10.46
CA GLN A 446 25.21 -7.60 -10.65
C GLN A 446 25.09 -8.64 -9.52
N ALA A 447 25.01 -8.18 -8.27
CA ALA A 447 24.84 -9.07 -7.11
C ALA A 447 23.49 -9.79 -7.10
N THR A 448 22.42 -9.15 -7.57
CA THR A 448 21.05 -9.67 -7.44
C THR A 448 20.63 -10.55 -8.62
N ILE A 449 20.94 -10.12 -9.84
CA ILE A 449 20.51 -10.79 -11.09
C ILE A 449 21.67 -11.13 -12.04
N GLY A 450 22.92 -10.85 -11.67
CA GLY A 450 24.09 -11.18 -12.49
C GLY A 450 24.26 -10.31 -13.75
N GLN A 451 23.57 -9.17 -13.84
CA GLN A 451 23.61 -8.26 -14.99
C GLN A 451 24.19 -6.90 -14.62
N SER A 452 24.88 -6.24 -15.56
CA SER A 452 25.21 -4.82 -15.41
C SER A 452 23.97 -3.96 -15.60
N ARG A 453 24.05 -2.71 -15.13
CA ARG A 453 23.05 -1.68 -15.35
C ARG A 453 22.80 -1.45 -16.83
N GLU A 454 23.86 -1.44 -17.64
CA GLU A 454 23.76 -1.19 -19.09
C GLU A 454 22.97 -2.29 -19.78
N THR A 455 23.24 -3.57 -19.47
CA THR A 455 22.46 -4.70 -19.99
C THR A 455 21.01 -4.65 -19.51
N PHE A 456 20.79 -4.39 -18.22
CA PHE A 456 19.45 -4.26 -17.68
C PHE A 456 18.65 -3.13 -18.38
N TYR A 457 19.27 -1.97 -18.58
CA TYR A 457 18.62 -0.84 -19.26
C TYR A 457 18.33 -1.12 -20.73
N GLN A 458 19.19 -1.84 -21.44
CA GLN A 458 18.91 -2.27 -22.82
C GLN A 458 17.67 -3.16 -22.87
N GLU A 459 17.60 -4.16 -22.01
CA GLU A 459 16.49 -5.10 -21.99
C GLU A 459 15.17 -4.45 -21.54
N ALA A 460 15.20 -3.67 -20.46
CA ALA A 460 14.03 -2.92 -19.99
C ALA A 460 13.64 -1.82 -20.99
N GLY A 461 14.60 -1.23 -21.69
CA GLY A 461 14.40 -0.24 -22.74
C GLY A 461 13.65 -0.80 -23.94
N ALA A 462 13.96 -2.04 -24.37
CA ALA A 462 13.21 -2.71 -25.42
C ALA A 462 11.74 -2.92 -25.03
N TYR A 463 11.48 -3.34 -23.78
CA TYR A 463 10.11 -3.50 -23.26
C TYR A 463 9.36 -2.15 -23.16
N LEU A 464 10.04 -1.12 -22.65
CA LEU A 464 9.50 0.25 -22.60
C LEU A 464 9.20 0.78 -24.00
N PHE A 465 10.08 0.59 -24.97
CA PHE A 465 9.89 1.03 -26.35
C PHE A 465 8.69 0.34 -27.01
N ALA A 466 8.53 -0.98 -26.81
CA ALA A 466 7.38 -1.72 -27.31
C ALA A 466 6.06 -1.21 -26.70
N THR A 467 6.05 -0.96 -25.39
CA THR A 467 4.90 -0.38 -24.69
C THR A 467 4.60 1.04 -25.17
N TRP A 468 5.64 1.86 -25.35
CA TRP A 468 5.53 3.24 -25.82
C TRP A 468 4.91 3.28 -27.22
N LYS A 469 5.40 2.49 -28.18
CA LYS A 469 4.84 2.40 -29.54
C LYS A 469 3.37 2.01 -29.55
N ARG A 470 2.93 1.15 -28.62
CA ARG A 470 1.53 0.74 -28.49
C ARG A 470 0.63 1.87 -27.98
N LEU A 471 1.18 2.80 -27.19
CA LEU A 471 0.43 3.86 -26.51
C LEU A 471 0.53 5.23 -27.20
N SER A 472 1.59 5.46 -27.96
CA SER A 472 1.75 6.65 -28.77
C SER A 472 0.72 6.71 -29.91
N PRO A 473 0.20 7.90 -30.21
CA PRO A 473 -0.77 8.11 -31.28
C PRO A 473 -0.18 7.87 -32.68
#